data_AF-A0A3P6QCE9-F1
#
_entry.id   AF-A0A3P6QCE9-F1
#
_cell.length_a   1.000
_cell.length_b   1.000
_cell.length_c   1.000
_cell.angle_alpha   90.00
_cell.angle_beta   90.00
_cell.angle_gamma   90.00
#
_symmetry.space_group_name_H-M   'P 1'
#
loop_
_entity.id
_entity.type
_entity.pdbx_description
1 polymer ?
#
loop_
_entity_poly.entity_id
_entity_poly.type
_entity_poly.pdbx_seq_one_letter_code
_entity_poly.pdbx_strand_id
1 'polypeptide(L)'
;MLSAKLGDNKFFCGNKPSSLDALVFGYLAPLLRLPLPNDRLQLHLRACPNLVRFVEQVASIYLPPSEEQLRRQKAERKMWETRLQKAEKAKEAEKAASAEANQPQDDLPLRDTILFGLGAITLSLLFAVHSGIIQVVVEEDEQAIPE
;
A
#
# COMPACT_ATOMS: atom_id res chain seq x y z
N MET A 1 -1.46 35.97 -2.45
CA MET A 1 -0.60 34.78 -2.67
C MET A 1 0.45 35.07 -3.72
N LEU A 2 1.58 34.33 -3.68
CA LEU A 2 2.70 34.48 -4.63
C LEU A 2 2.27 34.33 -6.09
N SER A 3 1.37 33.38 -6.38
CA SER A 3 0.80 33.15 -7.71
C SER A 3 0.11 34.40 -8.27
N ALA A 4 -0.65 35.13 -7.46
CA ALA A 4 -1.28 36.39 -7.89
C ALA A 4 -0.25 37.51 -8.13
N LYS A 5 0.87 37.53 -7.41
CA LYS A 5 1.95 38.50 -7.62
C LYS A 5 2.73 38.23 -8.91
N LEU A 6 2.90 36.97 -9.27
CA LEU A 6 3.51 36.60 -10.55
C LEU A 6 2.55 36.87 -11.72
N GLY A 7 1.27 36.52 -11.56
CA GLY A 7 0.27 36.63 -12.62
C GLY A 7 0.71 35.84 -13.85
N ASP A 8 0.61 36.48 -15.02
CA ASP A 8 1.05 35.93 -16.31
C ASP A 8 2.50 36.31 -16.67
N ASN A 9 3.19 37.07 -15.81
CA ASN A 9 4.55 37.52 -16.08
C ASN A 9 5.55 36.35 -16.07
N LYS A 10 6.68 36.60 -16.74
CA LYS A 10 7.82 35.68 -16.77
C LYS A 10 8.57 35.66 -15.43
N PHE A 11 8.64 36.82 -14.78
CA PHE A 11 9.34 37.08 -13.52
C PHE A 11 8.50 38.01 -12.63
N PHE A 12 8.80 38.07 -11.34
CA PHE A 12 8.07 38.88 -10.36
C PHE A 12 8.18 40.39 -10.59
N CYS A 13 9.26 40.83 -11.26
CA CYS A 13 9.48 42.23 -11.62
C CYS A 13 9.28 42.49 -13.12
N GLY A 14 8.46 41.68 -13.80
CA GLY A 14 8.11 41.83 -15.21
C GLY A 14 8.89 40.88 -16.12
N ASN A 15 9.64 41.44 -17.08
CA ASN A 15 10.27 40.66 -18.16
C ASN A 15 11.75 40.31 -17.92
N LYS A 16 12.39 40.91 -16.91
CA LYS A 16 13.79 40.64 -16.57
C LYS A 16 13.87 39.93 -15.21
N PRO A 17 14.81 38.98 -15.04
CA PRO A 17 15.04 38.36 -13.74
C PRO A 17 15.55 39.41 -12.74
N SER A 18 15.24 39.20 -11.47
CA SER A 18 15.67 40.03 -10.34
C SER A 18 16.18 39.17 -9.18
N SER A 19 16.77 39.79 -8.17
CA SER A 19 17.18 39.12 -6.94
C SER A 19 15.98 38.47 -6.21
N LEU A 20 14.79 39.06 -6.33
CA LEU A 20 13.55 38.48 -5.80
C LEU A 20 13.24 37.15 -6.48
N ASP A 21 13.39 37.06 -7.81
CA ASP A 21 13.16 35.81 -8.55
C ASP A 21 14.12 34.71 -8.10
N ALA A 22 15.40 35.04 -7.90
CA ALA A 22 16.39 34.09 -7.40
C ALA A 22 16.04 33.58 -5.99
N LEU A 23 15.60 34.48 -5.11
CA LEU A 23 15.17 34.15 -3.76
C LEU A 23 13.93 33.24 -3.77
N VAL A 24 12.90 33.61 -4.53
CA VAL A 24 11.67 32.82 -4.67
C VAL A 24 11.99 31.45 -5.27
N PHE A 25 12.82 31.39 -6.30
CA PHE A 25 13.26 30.13 -6.90
C PHE A 25 13.97 29.24 -5.88
N GLY A 26 14.87 29.80 -5.07
CA GLY A 26 15.60 29.07 -4.02
C GLY A 26 14.68 28.40 -3.00
N TYR A 27 13.53 28.99 -2.70
CA TYR A 27 12.51 28.37 -1.83
C TYR A 27 11.62 27.38 -2.56
N LEU A 28 11.13 27.72 -3.76
CA LEU A 28 10.13 26.92 -4.45
C LEU A 28 10.72 25.67 -5.11
N ALA A 29 11.94 25.74 -5.66
CA ALA A 29 12.52 24.62 -6.41
C ALA A 29 12.74 23.37 -5.54
N PRO A 30 13.31 23.44 -4.32
CA PRO A 30 13.43 22.27 -3.45
C PRO A 30 12.07 21.68 -3.06
N LEU A 31 11.10 22.53 -2.73
CA LEU A 31 9.75 22.09 -2.35
C LEU A 31 9.04 21.35 -3.49
N LEU A 32 9.28 21.75 -4.74
CA LEU A 32 8.66 21.13 -5.91
C LEU A 32 9.34 19.83 -6.34
N ARG A 33 10.67 19.72 -6.15
CA ARG A 33 11.49 18.67 -6.77
C ARG A 33 11.96 17.59 -5.80
N LEU A 34 12.08 17.89 -4.51
CA LEU A 34 12.54 16.91 -3.54
C LEU A 34 11.35 16.05 -3.05
N PRO A 35 11.57 14.75 -2.82
CA PRO A 35 10.61 13.95 -2.07
C PRO A 35 10.56 14.48 -0.64
N LEU A 36 9.36 14.83 -0.17
CA LEU A 36 9.13 15.30 1.19
C LEU A 36 8.36 14.22 1.97
N PRO A 37 8.59 14.08 3.29
CA PRO A 37 7.77 13.19 4.14
C PRO A 37 6.28 13.56 4.13
N ASN A 38 5.97 14.83 3.86
CA ASN A 38 4.62 15.35 3.73
C ASN A 38 4.55 16.20 2.46
N ASP A 39 3.66 15.82 1.54
CA ASP A 39 3.54 16.41 0.21
C ASP A 39 2.43 17.46 0.10
N ARG A 40 1.70 17.79 1.19
CA ARG A 40 0.58 18.77 1.14
C ARG A 40 1.01 20.12 0.55
N LEU A 41 2.18 20.62 0.94
CA LEU A 41 2.73 21.87 0.43
C LEU A 41 3.14 21.74 -1.04
N GLN A 42 3.74 20.61 -1.42
CA GLN A 42 4.13 20.32 -2.79
C GLN A 42 2.89 20.23 -3.70
N LEU A 43 1.81 19.60 -3.24
CA LEU A 43 0.54 19.51 -3.95
C LEU A 43 -0.10 20.88 -4.14
N HIS A 44 -0.11 21.72 -3.11
CA HIS A 44 -0.62 23.09 -3.20
C HIS A 44 0.18 23.95 -4.18
N LEU A 45 1.52 23.82 -4.19
CA LEU A 45 2.37 24.50 -5.18
C LEU A 45 2.11 23.99 -6.61
N ARG A 46 1.89 22.68 -6.79
CA ARG A 46 1.53 22.09 -8.09
C ARG A 46 0.18 22.57 -8.62
N ALA A 47 -0.76 22.90 -7.73
CA ALA A 47 -2.03 23.52 -8.10
C ALA A 47 -1.87 24.98 -8.61
N CYS A 48 -0.69 25.57 -8.52
CA CYS A 48 -0.36 26.89 -9.04
C CYS A 48 0.53 26.77 -10.30
N PRO A 49 -0.05 26.55 -11.51
CA PRO A 49 0.71 26.24 -12.71
C PRO A 49 1.68 27.34 -13.13
N ASN A 50 1.37 28.61 -12.86
CA ASN A 50 2.26 29.73 -13.15
C ASN A 50 3.54 29.72 -12.30
N LEU A 51 3.45 29.28 -11.05
CA LEU A 51 4.62 29.11 -10.17
C LEU A 51 5.46 27.91 -10.58
N VAL A 52 4.84 26.80 -10.98
CA VAL A 52 5.54 25.63 -11.55
C VAL A 52 6.30 26.03 -12.80
N ARG A 53 5.63 26.71 -13.74
CA ARG A 53 6.25 27.24 -14.96
C ARG A 53 7.42 28.16 -14.66
N PHE A 54 7.27 29.06 -13.68
CA PHE A 54 8.35 29.94 -13.24
C PHE A 54 9.58 29.15 -12.78
N VAL A 55 9.40 28.15 -11.91
CA VAL A 55 10.50 27.30 -11.40
C VAL A 55 11.20 26.53 -12.52
N GLU A 56 10.42 25.90 -13.42
CA GLU A 56 10.97 25.14 -14.55
C GLU A 56 11.75 26.03 -15.50
N GLN A 57 11.20 27.20 -15.83
CA GLN A 57 11.82 28.15 -16.72
C GLN A 57 13.13 28.71 -16.14
N VAL A 58 13.13 29.17 -14.88
CA VAL A 58 14.33 29.71 -14.23
C VAL A 58 15.44 28.65 -14.20
N ALA A 59 15.11 27.40 -13.86
CA ALA A 59 16.07 26.32 -13.88
C ALA A 59 16.63 26.04 -15.29
N SER A 60 15.77 26.05 -16.32
CA SER A 60 16.21 25.76 -17.69
C SER A 60 17.16 26.82 -18.25
N ILE A 61 16.93 28.10 -17.91
CA ILE A 61 17.71 29.23 -18.44
C ILE A 61 19.03 29.40 -17.68
N TYR A 62 18.99 29.31 -16.35
CA TYR A 62 20.12 29.72 -15.50
C TYR A 62 20.83 28.56 -14.81
N LEU A 63 20.22 27.36 -14.75
CA LEU A 63 20.81 26.16 -14.17
C LEU A 63 20.69 24.94 -15.11
N PRO A 64 21.06 25.06 -16.40
CA PRO A 64 21.01 23.91 -17.30
C PRO A 64 21.98 22.82 -16.80
N PRO A 65 21.54 21.55 -16.70
CA PRO A 65 22.43 20.48 -16.30
C PRO A 65 23.47 20.21 -17.39
N SER A 66 24.71 19.94 -16.99
CA SER A 66 25.74 19.42 -17.89
C SER A 66 25.37 18.01 -18.37
N GLU A 67 25.96 17.58 -19.49
CA GLU A 67 25.75 16.21 -19.99
C GLU A 67 26.11 15.16 -18.94
N GLU A 68 27.20 15.37 -18.20
CA GLU A 68 27.61 14.48 -17.12
C GLU A 68 26.57 14.42 -15.99
N GLN A 69 26.05 15.58 -15.57
CA GLN A 69 25.00 15.65 -14.55
C GLN A 69 23.74 14.92 -15.00
N LEU A 70 23.34 15.09 -16.27
CA LEU A 70 22.20 14.39 -16.82
C LEU A 70 22.42 12.87 -16.86
N ARG A 71 23.62 12.42 -17.23
CA ARG A 71 23.99 10.99 -17.21
C ARG A 71 23.94 10.43 -15.79
N ARG A 72 24.46 11.15 -14.80
CA ARG A 72 24.41 10.75 -13.38
C ARG A 72 22.97 10.65 -12.89
N GLN A 73 22.14 11.67 -13.10
CA GLN A 73 20.73 11.65 -12.71
C GLN A 73 19.97 10.47 -13.33
N LYS A 74 20.19 10.18 -14.63
CA LYS A 74 19.59 9.02 -15.29
C LYS A 74 20.06 7.69 -14.69
N ALA A 75 21.35 7.57 -14.38
CA ALA A 75 21.92 6.38 -13.77
C ALA A 75 21.40 6.15 -12.35
N GLU A 76 21.37 7.20 -11.51
CA GLU A 76 20.86 7.18 -10.14
C GLU A 76 19.38 6.79 -10.11
N ARG A 77 18.56 7.37 -11.00
CA ARG A 77 17.13 7.03 -11.10
C ARG A 77 16.93 5.56 -11.46
N LYS A 78 17.64 5.05 -12.47
CA LYS A 78 17.59 3.65 -12.87
C LYS A 78 18.03 2.72 -11.74
N MET A 79 19.08 3.10 -11.00
CA MET A 79 19.56 2.35 -9.84
C MET A 79 18.49 2.30 -8.73
N TRP A 80 17.86 3.43 -8.42
CA TRP A 80 16.80 3.53 -7.43
C TRP A 80 15.59 2.67 -7.79
N GLU A 81 15.12 2.75 -9.03
CA GLU A 81 14.02 1.91 -9.55
C GLU A 81 14.33 0.41 -9.42
N THR A 82 15.56 0.01 -9.75
CA THR A 82 16.02 -1.38 -9.60
C THR A 82 16.01 -1.82 -8.14
N ARG A 83 16.42 -0.95 -7.22
CA ARG A 83 16.42 -1.23 -5.76
C ARG A 83 15.01 -1.40 -5.21
N LEU A 84 14.07 -0.55 -5.64
CA LEU A 84 12.65 -0.66 -5.30
C LEU A 84 12.07 -2.01 -5.75
N GLN A 85 12.28 -2.39 -7.01
CA GLN A 85 11.80 -3.68 -7.54
C GLN A 85 12.40 -4.87 -6.80
N LYS A 86 13.70 -4.82 -6.49
CA LYS A 86 14.35 -5.90 -5.72
C LYS A 86 13.79 -6.00 -4.30
N ALA A 87 13.53 -4.87 -3.64
CA ALA A 87 12.94 -4.84 -2.31
C ALA A 87 11.50 -5.38 -2.30
N GLU A 88 10.71 -5.07 -3.33
CA GLU A 88 9.36 -5.62 -3.52
C GLU A 88 9.38 -7.13 -3.71
N LYS A 89 10.22 -7.64 -4.62
CA LYS A 89 10.42 -9.09 -4.82
C LYS A 89 10.92 -9.81 -3.56
N ALA A 90 11.80 -9.17 -2.80
CA ALA A 90 12.29 -9.75 -1.54
C ALA A 90 11.15 -9.85 -0.50
N LYS A 91 10.31 -8.83 -0.38
CA LYS A 91 9.12 -8.86 0.48
C LYS A 91 8.12 -9.93 0.03
N GLU A 92 7.93 -10.11 -1.27
CA GLU A 92 7.07 -11.17 -1.83
C GLU A 92 7.64 -12.57 -1.55
N ALA A 93 8.94 -12.77 -1.75
CA ALA A 93 9.61 -14.03 -1.45
C ALA A 93 9.59 -14.36 0.05
N GLU A 94 9.78 -13.37 0.92
CA GLU A 94 9.66 -13.53 2.37
C GLU A 94 8.23 -13.89 2.78
N LYS A 95 7.21 -13.25 2.17
CA LYS A 95 5.80 -13.63 2.37
C LYS A 95 5.50 -15.03 1.87
N ALA A 96 6.02 -15.42 0.71
CA ALA A 96 5.84 -16.77 0.16
C ALA A 96 6.51 -17.82 1.05
N ALA A 97 7.76 -17.59 1.47
CA ALA A 97 8.48 -18.47 2.38
C ALA A 97 7.82 -18.53 3.77
N SER A 98 7.28 -17.43 4.28
CA SER A 98 6.53 -17.41 5.54
C SER A 98 5.17 -18.10 5.42
N ALA A 99 4.54 -18.07 4.24
CA ALA A 99 3.31 -18.82 3.96
C ALA A 99 3.59 -20.33 3.83
N GLU A 100 4.71 -20.71 3.22
CA GLU A 100 5.19 -22.10 3.17
C GLU A 100 5.66 -22.61 4.54
N ALA A 101 6.27 -21.76 5.37
CA ALA A 101 6.71 -22.12 6.73
C ALA A 101 5.55 -22.14 7.75
N ASN A 102 4.49 -21.34 7.54
CA ASN A 102 3.22 -21.42 8.27
C ASN A 102 2.23 -22.40 7.63
N GLN A 103 2.67 -23.24 6.69
CA GLN A 103 1.89 -24.39 6.28
C GLN A 103 1.68 -25.24 7.54
N PRO A 104 0.43 -25.39 8.03
CA PRO A 104 0.18 -26.24 9.19
C PRO A 104 0.76 -27.61 8.82
N GLN A 105 1.66 -28.07 9.68
CA GLN A 105 2.24 -29.41 9.65
C GLN A 105 1.19 -30.40 9.14
N ASP A 106 1.47 -30.98 7.97
CA ASP A 106 0.54 -31.71 7.11
C ASP A 106 -0.29 -32.70 7.94
N ASP A 107 -1.45 -32.22 8.29
CA ASP A 107 -2.38 -32.93 9.12
C ASP A 107 -3.66 -32.94 8.33
N LEU A 108 -3.76 -34.03 7.56
CA LEU A 108 -4.75 -34.30 6.52
C LEU A 108 -6.09 -33.59 6.80
N PRO A 109 -6.64 -32.83 5.82
CA PRO A 109 -7.91 -32.11 5.97
C PRO A 109 -9.10 -33.03 6.33
N LEU A 110 -8.92 -34.35 6.19
CA LEU A 110 -9.85 -35.37 6.64
C LEU A 110 -10.11 -35.32 8.15
N ARG A 111 -9.09 -35.14 9.01
CA ARG A 111 -9.30 -35.26 10.46
C ARG A 111 -10.14 -34.10 11.00
N ASP A 112 -9.92 -32.88 10.51
CA ASP A 112 -10.67 -31.70 10.93
C ASP A 112 -12.10 -31.77 10.40
N THR A 113 -12.28 -32.26 9.17
CA THR A 113 -13.60 -32.54 8.59
C THR A 113 -14.34 -33.63 9.36
N ILE A 114 -13.63 -34.69 9.79
CA ILE A 114 -14.20 -35.78 10.60
C ILE A 114 -14.56 -35.28 12.00
N LEU A 115 -13.69 -34.52 12.67
CA LEU A 115 -13.95 -33.95 14.00
C LEU A 115 -15.14 -32.99 13.99
N PHE A 116 -15.20 -32.10 12.99
CA PHE A 116 -16.34 -31.20 12.81
C PHE A 116 -17.62 -31.97 12.50
N GLY A 117 -17.55 -32.99 11.63
CA GLY A 117 -18.69 -33.86 11.30
C GLY A 117 -19.24 -34.59 12.53
N LEU A 118 -18.37 -35.22 13.33
CA LEU A 118 -18.75 -35.91 14.57
C LEU A 118 -19.33 -34.93 15.61
N GLY A 119 -18.72 -33.74 15.76
CA GLY A 119 -19.23 -32.70 16.65
C GLY A 119 -20.61 -32.20 16.22
N ALA A 120 -20.82 -31.99 14.92
CA ALA A 120 -22.10 -31.55 14.39
C ALA A 120 -23.20 -32.61 14.58
N ILE A 121 -22.89 -33.89 14.34
CA ILE A 121 -23.84 -34.99 14.53
C ILE A 121 -24.24 -35.12 16.00
N THR A 122 -23.28 -35.10 16.92
CA THR A 122 -23.56 -35.22 18.36
C THR A 122 -24.40 -34.05 18.87
N LEU A 123 -24.07 -32.82 18.49
CA LEU A 123 -24.83 -31.63 18.88
C LEU A 123 -26.24 -31.64 18.25
N SER A 124 -26.37 -32.10 17.00
CA SER A 124 -27.67 -32.18 16.31
C SER A 124 -28.59 -33.24 16.93
N LEU A 125 -28.06 -34.42 17.30
CA LEU A 125 -28.79 -35.44 18.04
C LEU A 125 -29.23 -34.93 19.42
N LEU A 126 -28.30 -34.30 20.16
CA LEU A 126 -28.60 -33.72 21.47
C LEU A 126 -29.69 -32.66 21.39
N PHE A 127 -29.62 -31.79 20.38
CA PHE A 127 -30.65 -30.80 20.10
C PHE A 127 -31.99 -31.45 19.74
N ALA A 128 -32.00 -32.49 18.89
CA ALA A 128 -33.22 -33.17 18.47
C ALA A 128 -33.93 -33.90 19.63
N VAL A 129 -33.16 -34.46 20.57
CA VAL A 129 -33.70 -35.02 21.82
C VAL A 129 -34.20 -33.92 22.75
N HIS A 130 -33.40 -32.86 22.98
CA HIS A 130 -33.78 -31.77 23.88
C HIS A 130 -35.01 -30.99 23.40
N SER A 131 -35.15 -30.79 22.09
CA SER A 131 -36.30 -30.11 21.48
C SER A 131 -37.53 -31.01 21.35
N GLY A 132 -37.43 -32.30 21.67
CA GLY A 132 -38.52 -33.26 21.57
C GLY A 132 -38.89 -33.65 20.13
N ILE A 133 -38.00 -33.40 19.16
CA ILE A 133 -38.18 -33.78 17.75
C ILE A 133 -38.07 -35.30 17.58
N ILE A 134 -37.25 -35.96 18.40
CA ILE A 134 -37.12 -37.43 18.43
C ILE A 134 -37.64 -37.96 19.77
N GLN A 135 -38.67 -38.81 19.74
CA GLN A 135 -39.12 -39.59 20.89
C GLN A 135 -38.43 -40.95 20.85
N VAL A 136 -37.50 -41.20 21.77
CA VAL A 136 -36.88 -42.53 21.91
C VAL A 136 -37.87 -43.42 22.65
N VAL A 137 -38.62 -44.23 21.92
CA VAL A 137 -39.39 -45.35 22.49
C VAL A 137 -38.41 -46.49 22.68
N VAL A 138 -38.03 -46.74 23.92
CA VAL A 138 -37.29 -47.96 24.29
C VAL A 138 -38.33 -49.06 24.47
N GLU A 139 -38.43 -49.98 23.51
CA GLU A 139 -39.11 -51.25 23.74
C GLU A 139 -38.20 -52.13 24.61
N GLU A 140 -38.58 -52.30 25.88
CA GLU A 140 -37.99 -53.32 26.74
C GLU A 140 -38.60 -54.67 26.34
N ASP A 141 -37.86 -55.47 25.56
CA ASP A 141 -38.19 -56.87 25.34
C ASP A 141 -37.95 -57.64 26.65
N GLU A 142 -39.02 -57.80 27.42
CA GLU A 142 -39.10 -58.66 28.60
C GLU A 142 -38.98 -60.13 28.16
N GLN A 143 -37.76 -60.64 28.08
CA GLN A 143 -37.50 -62.08 27.93
C GLN A 143 -37.48 -62.77 29.29
N ALA A 144 -38.66 -63.27 29.66
CA ALA A 144 -38.83 -64.34 30.64
C ALA A 144 -38.04 -65.59 30.23
N ILE A 145 -37.18 -66.09 31.12
CA ILE A 145 -36.52 -67.39 30.96
C ILE A 145 -37.24 -68.39 31.89
N PRO A 146 -37.79 -69.51 31.37
CA PRO A 146 -38.47 -70.54 32.16
C PRO A 146 -37.51 -71.60 32.71
N GLU A 147 -37.93 -72.17 33.86
CA GLU A 147 -37.48 -73.33 34.66
C GLU A 147 -35.99 -73.73 34.72
#